data_AF-A0A0Q8JE02-F1
#
_entry.id   AF-A0A0Q8JE02-F1
#
_cell.length_a   1.000
_cell.length_b   1.000
_cell.length_c   1.000
_cell.angle_alpha   90.00
_cell.angle_beta   90.00
_cell.angle_gamma   90.00
#
_symmetry.space_group_name_H-M   'P 1'
#
loop_
_entity.id
_entity.type
_entity.pdbx_description
1 polymer ?
#
loop_
_entity_poly.entity_id
_entity_poly.type
_entity_poly.pdbx_seq_one_letter_code
_entity_poly.pdbx_strand_id
1 'polypeptide(L)'
;MSSRLAILLFLCCCSFAATLHAAPSVCFLTATQLHRDRFERVIACETDGPSSPSCEAAEDRELAGLASLRRNCPVPSLECQSALYQHYQYWPHRSAICHAAGSASDPACVAAVEHDEDLYYAVMGNCGYLSRP
;
A
#
# COMPACT_ATOMS: atom_id res chain seq x y z
N MET A 1 25.72 38.71 36.22
CA MET A 1 24.55 38.32 35.40
C MET A 1 25.04 37.42 34.27
N SER A 2 25.32 36.13 34.51
CA SER A 2 25.90 35.25 33.46
C SER A 2 25.45 33.78 33.49
N SER A 3 24.43 33.39 34.26
CA SER A 3 24.07 31.96 34.40
C SER A 3 22.78 31.51 33.71
N ARG A 4 22.03 32.42 33.06
CA ARG A 4 20.73 32.04 32.43
C ARG A 4 20.81 31.82 30.92
N LEU A 5 21.88 32.29 30.26
CA LEU A 5 22.06 32.17 28.81
C LEU A 5 22.62 30.81 28.37
N ALA A 6 23.38 30.13 29.23
CA ALA A 6 23.97 28.82 28.89
C ALA A 6 22.93 27.69 28.81
N ILE A 7 21.83 27.80 29.56
CA ILE A 7 20.79 26.76 29.62
C ILE A 7 19.90 26.78 28.36
N LEU A 8 19.70 27.96 27.76
CA LEU A 8 18.91 28.08 26.53
C LEU A 8 19.66 27.58 25.28
N LEU A 9 20.99 27.57 25.30
CA LEU A 9 21.81 27.02 24.21
C LEU A 9 21.90 25.49 24.23
N PHE A 10 21.73 24.85 25.39
CA PHE A 10 21.76 23.38 25.50
C PHE A 10 20.46 22.69 25.05
N LEU A 11 19.33 23.41 25.02
CA LEU A 11 18.04 22.86 24.59
C LEU A 11 17.83 22.89 23.06
N CYS A 12 18.71 23.57 22.31
CA CYS A 12 18.59 23.69 20.85
C CYS A 12 19.34 22.60 20.06
N CYS A 13 20.16 21.78 20.74
CA CYS A 13 21.00 20.77 20.08
C CYS A 13 20.38 19.36 20.00
N CYS A 14 19.18 19.13 20.54
CA CYS A 14 18.54 17.80 20.52
C CYS A 14 17.49 17.61 19.41
N SER A 15 17.24 18.62 18.56
CA SER A 15 16.14 18.58 17.59
C SER A 15 16.53 18.20 16.15
N PHE A 16 17.79 17.81 15.90
CA PHE A 16 18.26 17.51 14.53
C PHE A 16 19.09 16.22 14.43
N ALA A 17 18.58 15.12 14.96
CA ALA A 17 19.11 13.78 14.67
C ALA A 17 18.01 12.75 14.37
N ALA A 18 16.92 13.18 13.72
CA ALA A 18 15.93 12.28 13.12
C ALA A 18 16.00 12.37 11.59
N THR A 19 17.18 12.17 11.03
CA THR A 19 17.37 12.11 9.59
C THR A 19 18.02 10.77 9.22
N LEU A 20 17.29 10.01 8.40
CA LEU A 20 17.73 8.93 7.50
C LEU A 20 17.60 7.43 7.84
N HIS A 21 17.09 6.97 9.00
CA HIS A 21 16.98 5.50 9.23
C HIS A 21 15.58 4.96 9.59
N ALA A 22 14.55 5.80 9.67
CA ALA A 22 13.17 5.37 10.01
C ALA A 22 12.23 5.15 8.79
N ALA A 23 12.62 5.60 7.60
CA ALA A 23 11.82 5.43 6.38
C ALA A 23 11.65 3.96 5.89
N PRO A 24 12.66 3.07 6.02
CA PRO A 24 12.52 1.70 5.53
C PRO A 24 11.47 0.90 6.31
N SER A 25 11.35 1.11 7.63
CA SER A 25 10.46 0.32 8.48
C SER A 25 8.99 0.69 8.29
N VAL A 26 8.64 1.97 8.19
CA VAL A 26 7.25 2.40 7.97
C VAL A 26 6.73 1.92 6.62
N CYS A 27 7.57 1.97 5.58
CA CYS A 27 7.18 1.50 4.25
C CYS A 27 7.06 -0.01 4.16
N PHE A 28 7.98 -0.74 4.78
CA PHE A 28 7.86 -2.17 4.92
C PHE A 28 6.59 -2.59 5.70
N LEU A 29 6.28 -1.90 6.81
CA LEU A 29 5.06 -2.15 7.58
C LEU A 29 3.81 -1.82 6.77
N THR A 30 3.81 -0.72 6.02
CA THR A 30 2.66 -0.35 5.17
C THR A 30 2.46 -1.37 4.05
N ALA A 31 3.54 -1.87 3.45
CA ALA A 31 3.47 -2.91 2.43
C ALA A 31 3.00 -4.26 3.00
N THR A 32 3.40 -4.57 4.24
CA THR A 32 2.93 -5.76 4.97
C THR A 32 1.43 -5.64 5.28
N GLN A 33 0.98 -4.46 5.71
CA GLN A 33 -0.44 -4.21 5.95
C GLN A 33 -1.24 -4.28 4.65
N LEU A 34 -0.74 -3.70 3.56
CA LEU A 34 -1.36 -3.83 2.23
C LEU A 34 -1.51 -5.31 1.81
N HIS A 35 -0.46 -6.12 2.00
CA HIS A 35 -0.51 -7.55 1.72
C HIS A 35 -1.60 -8.27 2.51
N ARG A 36 -1.74 -7.93 3.79
CA ARG A 36 -2.79 -8.47 4.65
C ARG A 36 -4.18 -8.01 4.19
N ASP A 37 -4.37 -6.72 3.93
CA ASP A 37 -5.64 -6.16 3.48
C ASP A 37 -6.07 -6.81 2.15
N ARG A 38 -5.11 -7.09 1.26
CA ARG A 38 -5.36 -7.88 0.04
C ARG A 38 -5.88 -9.27 0.31
N PHE A 39 -5.26 -10.01 1.22
CA PHE A 39 -5.77 -11.33 1.61
C PHE A 39 -7.18 -11.26 2.17
N GLU A 40 -7.45 -10.28 3.03
CA GLU A 40 -8.80 -10.06 3.58
C GLU A 40 -9.82 -9.76 2.46
N ARG A 41 -9.46 -8.91 1.49
CA ARG A 41 -10.29 -8.64 0.30
C ARG A 41 -10.60 -9.90 -0.47
N VAL A 42 -9.57 -10.66 -0.87
CA VAL A 42 -9.77 -11.89 -1.67
C VAL A 42 -10.74 -12.83 -0.97
N ILE A 43 -10.55 -13.10 0.31
CA ILE A 43 -11.42 -13.98 1.09
C ILE A 43 -12.85 -13.44 1.14
N ALA A 44 -13.03 -12.16 1.45
CA ALA A 44 -14.36 -11.55 1.57
C ALA A 44 -15.11 -11.56 0.23
N CYS A 45 -14.45 -11.17 -0.86
CA CYS A 45 -15.07 -11.10 -2.18
C CYS A 45 -15.36 -12.49 -2.77
N GLU A 46 -14.53 -13.50 -2.50
CA GLU A 46 -14.80 -14.89 -2.91
C GLU A 46 -15.92 -15.55 -2.09
N THR A 47 -15.97 -15.27 -0.78
CA THR A 47 -16.94 -15.92 0.13
C THR A 47 -18.31 -15.26 0.07
N ASP A 48 -18.35 -13.93 0.15
CA ASP A 48 -19.59 -13.16 0.30
C ASP A 48 -20.03 -12.51 -1.01
N GLY A 49 -19.15 -12.49 -2.02
CA GLY A 49 -19.39 -11.91 -3.34
C GLY A 49 -18.83 -10.49 -3.51
N PRO A 50 -18.55 -10.05 -4.76
CA PRO A 50 -17.92 -8.75 -5.04
C PRO A 50 -18.69 -7.53 -4.54
N SER A 51 -20.01 -7.59 -4.49
CA SER A 51 -20.88 -6.46 -4.06
C SER A 51 -21.36 -6.61 -2.61
N SER A 52 -20.71 -7.46 -1.84
CA SER A 52 -21.02 -7.62 -0.42
C SER A 52 -20.41 -6.48 0.40
N PRO A 53 -21.04 -6.05 1.51
CA PRO A 53 -20.47 -5.01 2.36
C PRO A 53 -19.10 -5.37 2.96
N SER A 54 -18.84 -6.66 3.18
CA SER A 54 -17.55 -7.16 3.68
C SER A 54 -16.46 -7.04 2.61
N CYS A 55 -16.75 -7.38 1.35
CA CYS A 55 -15.85 -7.17 0.22
C CYS A 55 -15.56 -5.68 0.00
N GLU A 56 -16.60 -4.83 -0.07
CA GLU A 56 -16.45 -3.38 -0.27
C GLU A 56 -15.56 -2.75 0.81
N ALA A 57 -15.82 -3.07 2.07
CA ALA A 57 -15.01 -2.58 3.18
C ALA A 57 -13.54 -3.05 3.11
N ALA A 58 -13.29 -4.24 2.57
CA ALA A 58 -11.94 -4.77 2.38
C ALA A 58 -11.23 -4.13 1.17
N GLU A 59 -11.95 -3.88 0.07
CA GLU A 59 -11.43 -3.13 -1.08
C GLU A 59 -10.99 -1.72 -0.68
N ASP A 60 -11.78 -1.03 0.16
CA ASP A 60 -11.45 0.30 0.67
C ASP A 60 -10.17 0.31 1.52
N ARG A 61 -9.97 -0.72 2.37
CA ARG A 61 -8.76 -0.85 3.19
C ARG A 61 -7.53 -1.06 2.32
N GLU A 62 -7.61 -1.97 1.36
CA GLU A 62 -6.50 -2.24 0.46
C GLU A 62 -6.14 -1.00 -0.37
N LEU A 63 -7.14 -0.29 -0.92
CA LEU A 63 -6.93 0.97 -1.64
C LEU A 63 -6.26 2.03 -0.77
N ALA A 64 -6.70 2.16 0.49
CA ALA A 64 -6.11 3.10 1.43
C ALA A 64 -4.63 2.76 1.72
N GLY A 65 -4.31 1.47 1.87
CA GLY A 65 -2.94 0.97 2.00
C GLY A 65 -2.07 1.30 0.78
N LEU A 66 -2.59 1.05 -0.42
CA LEU A 66 -1.89 1.34 -1.68
C LEU A 66 -1.67 2.85 -1.87
N ALA A 67 -2.68 3.66 -1.54
CA ALA A 67 -2.57 5.10 -1.55
C ALA A 67 -1.55 5.62 -0.53
N SER A 68 -1.46 4.97 0.64
CA SER A 68 -0.48 5.29 1.68
C SER A 68 0.95 5.00 1.20
N LEU A 69 1.20 3.82 0.62
CA LEU A 69 2.50 3.50 0.01
C LEU A 69 2.91 4.55 -1.02
N ARG A 70 2.02 4.85 -1.96
CA ARG A 70 2.30 5.80 -3.03
C ARG A 70 2.61 7.21 -2.53
N ARG A 71 1.97 7.67 -1.44
CA ARG A 71 2.17 9.02 -0.90
C ARG A 71 3.36 9.11 0.05
N ASN A 72 3.55 8.10 0.89
CA ASN A 72 4.41 8.20 2.07
C ASN A 72 5.75 7.48 1.90
N CYS A 73 5.90 6.64 0.87
CA CYS A 73 7.11 5.83 0.68
C CYS A 73 8.02 6.35 -0.43
N PRO A 74 9.34 6.38 -0.17
CA PRO A 74 10.31 6.68 -1.21
C PRO A 74 10.27 5.57 -2.25
N VAL A 75 10.36 5.98 -3.51
CA VAL A 75 10.28 5.10 -4.68
C VAL A 75 11.72 4.85 -5.18
N PRO A 76 12.27 3.64 -4.99
CA PRO A 76 13.69 3.37 -5.21
C PRO A 76 14.09 3.33 -6.70
N SER A 77 13.13 3.17 -7.62
CA SER A 77 13.38 3.09 -9.06
C SER A 77 12.18 3.55 -9.89
N LEU A 78 12.40 3.82 -11.18
CA LEU A 78 11.32 4.17 -12.12
C LEU A 78 10.34 3.01 -12.30
N GLU A 79 10.82 1.76 -12.23
CA GLU A 79 9.99 0.56 -12.31
C GLU A 79 9.04 0.46 -11.12
N CYS A 80 9.49 0.78 -9.91
CA CYS A 80 8.62 0.86 -8.73
C CYS A 80 7.58 1.97 -8.89
N GLN A 81 7.99 3.15 -9.40
CA GLN A 81 7.08 4.27 -9.64
C GLN A 81 5.96 3.88 -10.61
N SER A 82 6.34 3.27 -11.73
CA SER A 82 5.42 2.83 -12.77
C SER A 82 4.47 1.77 -12.24
N ALA A 83 4.98 0.75 -11.54
CA ALA A 83 4.16 -0.31 -10.97
C ALA A 83 3.15 0.24 -9.95
N LEU A 84 3.57 1.12 -9.04
CA LEU A 84 2.68 1.77 -8.07
C LEU A 84 1.59 2.59 -8.76
N TYR A 85 1.95 3.32 -9.81
CA TYR A 85 0.99 4.12 -10.57
C TYR A 85 -0.03 3.24 -11.30
N GLN A 86 0.45 2.22 -12.02
CA GLN A 86 -0.40 1.28 -12.77
C GLN A 86 -1.35 0.52 -11.84
N HIS A 87 -0.83 -0.04 -10.74
CA HIS A 87 -1.65 -0.74 -9.76
C HIS A 87 -2.72 0.20 -9.17
N TYR A 88 -2.33 1.41 -8.73
CA TYR A 88 -3.27 2.37 -8.15
C TYR A 88 -4.35 2.83 -9.14
N GLN A 89 -4.03 2.95 -10.43
CA GLN A 89 -5.00 3.32 -11.46
C GLN A 89 -5.91 2.19 -11.89
N TYR A 90 -5.39 0.96 -11.94
CA TYR A 90 -6.15 -0.20 -12.34
C TYR A 90 -7.10 -0.68 -11.25
N TRP A 91 -6.75 -0.44 -9.98
CA TRP A 91 -7.55 -0.77 -8.81
C TRP A 91 -9.07 -0.53 -8.95
N PRO A 92 -9.56 0.70 -9.27
CA PRO A 92 -10.98 0.96 -9.45
C PRO A 92 -11.58 0.25 -10.66
N HIS A 93 -10.79 -0.06 -11.69
CA HIS A 93 -11.27 -0.79 -12.85
C HIS A 93 -11.57 -2.25 -12.51
N ARG A 94 -10.66 -2.92 -11.78
CA ARG A 94 -10.88 -4.28 -11.27
C ARG A 94 -12.11 -4.35 -10.37
N SER A 95 -12.23 -3.42 -9.42
CA SER A 95 -13.40 -3.32 -8.54
C SER A 95 -14.70 -3.20 -9.37
N ALA A 96 -14.76 -2.24 -10.30
CA ALA A 96 -15.94 -2.04 -11.15
C ALA A 96 -16.30 -3.27 -12.00
N ILE A 97 -15.31 -3.97 -12.58
CA ILE A 97 -15.54 -5.21 -13.34
C ILE A 97 -16.15 -6.29 -12.45
N CYS A 98 -15.56 -6.52 -11.27
CA CYS A 98 -16.03 -7.54 -10.35
C CYS A 98 -17.42 -7.25 -9.77
N HIS A 99 -17.71 -5.99 -9.44
CA HIS A 99 -19.05 -5.56 -9.04
C HIS A 99 -20.08 -5.76 -10.15
N ALA A 100 -19.74 -5.44 -11.40
CA ALA A 100 -20.63 -5.62 -12.54
C ALA A 100 -20.88 -7.11 -12.85
N ALA A 101 -19.87 -7.96 -12.66
CA ALA A 101 -19.98 -9.40 -12.81
C ALA A 101 -20.84 -10.06 -11.72
N GLY A 102 -20.84 -9.50 -10.51
CA GLY A 102 -21.65 -9.99 -9.37
C GLY A 102 -21.17 -11.31 -8.77
N SER A 103 -20.15 -11.95 -9.33
CA SER A 103 -19.52 -13.17 -8.84
C SER A 103 -18.01 -13.11 -8.99
N ALA A 104 -17.27 -13.52 -7.96
CA ALA A 104 -15.81 -13.63 -8.01
C ALA A 104 -15.33 -14.72 -8.99
N SER A 105 -16.18 -15.71 -9.30
CA SER A 105 -15.89 -16.78 -10.25
C SER A 105 -16.25 -16.45 -11.69
N ASP A 106 -16.83 -15.28 -11.94
CA ASP A 106 -17.10 -14.83 -13.31
C ASP A 106 -15.79 -14.64 -14.08
N PRO A 107 -15.67 -15.12 -15.34
CA PRO A 107 -14.43 -15.01 -16.10
C PRO A 107 -13.89 -13.59 -16.25
N ALA A 108 -14.75 -12.57 -16.32
CA ALA A 108 -14.30 -11.18 -16.41
C ALA A 108 -13.70 -10.70 -15.09
N CYS A 109 -14.30 -11.07 -13.94
CA CYS A 109 -13.74 -10.74 -12.64
C CYS A 109 -12.43 -11.50 -12.39
N VAL A 110 -12.37 -12.80 -12.72
CA VAL A 110 -11.15 -13.61 -12.60
C VAL A 110 -10.00 -12.99 -13.40
N ALA A 111 -10.22 -12.68 -14.68
CA ALA A 111 -9.18 -12.05 -15.51
C ALA A 111 -8.77 -10.66 -14.97
N ALA A 112 -9.72 -9.90 -14.44
CA ALA A 112 -9.42 -8.61 -13.84
C ALA A 112 -8.58 -8.74 -12.56
N VAL A 113 -8.86 -9.73 -11.73
CA VAL A 113 -8.08 -10.07 -10.53
C VAL A 113 -6.69 -10.55 -10.92
N GLU A 114 -6.54 -11.44 -11.89
CA GLU A 114 -5.23 -11.90 -12.38
C GLU A 114 -4.33 -10.74 -12.85
N HIS A 115 -4.90 -9.77 -13.57
CA HIS A 115 -4.14 -8.58 -13.95
C HIS A 115 -3.74 -7.71 -12.75
N ASP A 116 -4.65 -7.55 -11.77
CA ASP A 116 -4.35 -6.84 -10.52
C ASP A 116 -3.22 -7.53 -9.72
N GLU A 117 -3.19 -8.87 -9.72
CA GLU A 117 -2.10 -9.64 -9.10
C GLU A 117 -0.73 -9.33 -9.72
N ASP A 118 -0.66 -9.31 -11.05
CA ASP A 118 0.59 -8.99 -11.75
C ASP A 118 1.10 -7.59 -11.36
N LEU A 119 0.19 -6.62 -11.28
CA LEU A 119 0.50 -5.26 -10.86
C LEU A 119 0.92 -5.19 -9.38
N TYR A 120 0.24 -5.93 -8.51
CA TYR A 120 0.58 -6.06 -7.10
C TYR A 120 2.00 -6.62 -6.92
N TYR A 121 2.33 -7.74 -7.57
CA TYR A 121 3.66 -8.33 -7.46
C TYR A 121 4.75 -7.48 -8.11
N ALA A 122 4.43 -6.74 -9.18
CA ALA A 122 5.33 -5.75 -9.74
C ALA A 122 5.65 -4.64 -8.73
N VAL A 123 4.66 -4.16 -7.95
CA VAL A 123 4.90 -3.22 -6.85
C VAL A 123 5.80 -3.85 -5.80
N MET A 124 5.43 -5.01 -5.28
CA MET A 124 6.16 -5.61 -4.16
C MET A 124 7.61 -5.97 -4.53
N GLY A 125 7.85 -6.42 -5.77
CA GLY A 125 9.19 -6.74 -6.27
C GLY A 125 10.02 -5.51 -6.62
N ASN A 126 9.50 -4.60 -7.44
CA ASN A 126 10.26 -3.43 -7.91
C ASN A 126 10.54 -2.44 -6.78
N CYS A 127 9.65 -2.34 -5.79
CA CYS A 127 9.82 -1.47 -4.64
C CYS A 127 10.61 -2.12 -3.49
N GLY A 128 10.99 -3.39 -3.61
CA GLY A 128 11.79 -4.10 -2.61
C GLY A 128 11.05 -4.42 -1.31
N TYR A 129 9.72 -4.55 -1.35
CA TYR A 129 8.89 -4.90 -0.18
C TYR A 129 8.76 -6.40 0.02
N LEU A 130 8.88 -7.18 -1.05
CA LEU A 130 9.15 -8.62 -0.97
C LEU A 130 10.59 -8.85 -1.39
N SER A 131 11.43 -9.31 -0.45
CA SER A 131 12.62 -10.04 -0.84
C SER A 131 12.13 -11.28 -1.58
N ARG A 132 12.38 -11.37 -2.90
CA ARG A 132 12.30 -12.68 -3.58
C ARG A 132 13.14 -13.66 -2.75
N PRO A 133 12.62 -14.85 -2.39
CA PRO A 133 13.47 -15.90 -1.84
C PRO A 133 14.61 -16.24 -2.81
#